data_AF-A0A3D2EL49-F1
#
_entry.id   AF-A0A3D2EL49-F1
#
_cell.length_a   1.000
_cell.length_b   1.000
_cell.length_c   1.000
_cell.angle_alpha   90.00
_cell.angle_beta   90.00
_cell.angle_gamma   90.00
#
_symmetry.space_group_name_H-M   'P 1'
#
loop_
_entity.id
_entity.type
_entity.pdbx_description
1 polymer ?
#
loop_
_entity_poly.entity_id
_entity_poly.type
_entity_poly.pdbx_seq_one_letter_code
_entity_poly.pdbx_strand_id
1 'polypeptide(L)'
;MLFGLDGVELSLIIVFATLFMAILSGYPVAFALSGSAIISFILIALGSELGWLLVEYEGEVYPLLAVHHQIFDGPAWVKGLDTLALWGNNNFSRAFGENQNDTLLAVPLFVLMGIALERSKIAEELLTSMGRLFGGMPGGLAVSVVLVGALLAASTGIVGATVVT
;
A
#
# COMPACT_ATOMS: atom_id res chain seq x y z
N MET A 1 -24.75 -10.96 0.72
CA MET A 1 -23.54 -11.28 1.50
C MET A 1 -22.88 -12.53 0.93
N LEU A 2 -21.62 -12.43 0.52
CA LEU A 2 -20.82 -13.54 -0.03
C LEU A 2 -19.98 -14.14 1.12
N PHE A 3 -20.03 -15.45 1.31
CA PHE A 3 -19.26 -16.17 2.35
C PHE A 3 -19.48 -15.73 3.82
N GLY A 4 -20.57 -15.01 4.12
CA GLY A 4 -20.86 -14.51 5.47
C GLY A 4 -20.06 -13.25 5.86
N LEU A 5 -19.31 -12.68 4.92
CA LEU A 5 -18.61 -11.40 5.09
C LEU A 5 -19.45 -10.26 4.53
N ASP A 6 -19.38 -9.11 5.19
CA ASP A 6 -20.06 -7.89 4.73
C ASP A 6 -19.29 -7.23 3.56
N GLY A 7 -19.97 -6.40 2.77
CA GLY A 7 -19.36 -5.67 1.65
C GLY A 7 -18.14 -4.84 2.08
N VAL A 8 -18.16 -4.29 3.30
CA VAL A 8 -17.04 -3.52 3.85
C VAL A 8 -15.82 -4.41 4.08
N GLU A 9 -16.00 -5.57 4.71
CA GLU A 9 -14.92 -6.50 5.03
C GLU A 9 -14.28 -7.05 3.75
N LEU A 10 -15.10 -7.40 2.76
CA LEU A 10 -14.61 -7.88 1.47
C LEU A 10 -13.80 -6.80 0.72
N SER A 11 -14.21 -5.53 0.80
CA SER A 11 -13.46 -4.42 0.21
C SER A 11 -12.09 -4.22 0.87
N LEU A 12 -11.99 -4.39 2.19
CA LEU A 12 -10.75 -4.26 2.94
C LEU A 12 -9.77 -5.40 2.62
N ILE A 13 -10.29 -6.62 2.43
CA ILE A 13 -9.51 -7.76 1.95
C ILE A 13 -8.98 -7.51 0.54
N ILE A 14 -9.78 -6.93 -0.36
CA ILE A 14 -9.35 -6.58 -1.72
C ILE A 14 -8.21 -5.54 -1.69
N VAL A 15 -8.33 -4.48 -0.88
CA VAL A 15 -7.26 -3.48 -0.71
C VAL A 15 -5.98 -4.12 -0.19
N PHE A 16 -6.09 -4.94 0.85
CA PHE A 16 -4.92 -5.60 1.44
C PHE A 16 -4.26 -6.57 0.46
N ALA A 17 -5.03 -7.39 -0.24
CA ALA A 17 -4.52 -8.37 -1.19
C ALA A 17 -3.80 -7.72 -2.38
N THR A 18 -4.38 -6.66 -2.93
CA THR A 18 -3.78 -5.94 -4.07
C THR A 18 -2.50 -5.21 -3.69
N LEU A 19 -2.47 -4.56 -2.52
CA LEU A 19 -1.26 -3.93 -1.98
C LEU A 19 -0.16 -4.97 -1.71
N PHE A 20 -0.52 -6.07 -1.07
CA PHE A 20 0.44 -7.11 -0.71
C PHE A 20 1.01 -7.81 -1.93
N MET A 21 0.18 -8.12 -2.94
CA MET A 21 0.67 -8.63 -4.23
C MET A 21 1.59 -7.64 -4.94
N ALA A 22 1.27 -6.34 -4.93
CA ALA A 22 2.11 -5.32 -5.54
C ALA A 22 3.50 -5.27 -4.87
N ILE A 23 3.56 -5.38 -3.54
CA ILE A 23 4.83 -5.43 -2.80
C ILE A 23 5.58 -6.74 -3.07
N LEU A 24 4.90 -7.89 -3.02
CA LEU A 24 5.52 -9.21 -3.28
C LEU A 24 6.06 -9.37 -4.69
N SER A 25 5.47 -8.65 -5.66
CA SER A 25 5.96 -8.64 -7.05
C SER A 25 7.31 -7.91 -7.23
N GLY A 26 7.87 -7.33 -6.16
CA GLY A 26 9.16 -6.64 -6.18
C GLY A 26 9.09 -5.21 -6.73
N TYR A 27 7.90 -4.66 -6.92
CA TYR A 27 7.73 -3.25 -7.29
C TYR A 27 8.08 -2.34 -6.10
N PRO A 28 8.74 -1.19 -6.32
CA PRO A 28 9.03 -0.24 -5.26
C PRO A 28 7.76 0.22 -4.54
N VAL A 29 7.80 0.29 -3.21
CA VAL A 29 6.63 0.52 -2.34
C VAL A 29 5.85 1.79 -2.71
N ALA A 30 6.54 2.86 -3.11
CA ALA A 30 5.90 4.11 -3.54
C ALA A 30 4.95 3.90 -4.73
N PHE A 31 5.36 3.09 -5.70
CA PHE A 31 4.52 2.74 -6.86
C PHE A 31 3.49 1.67 -6.52
N ALA A 32 3.83 0.73 -5.63
CA ALA A 32 2.91 -0.29 -5.16
C ALA A 32 1.70 0.32 -4.42
N LEU A 33 1.92 1.34 -3.57
CA LEU A 33 0.85 2.05 -2.86
C LEU A 33 -0.09 2.80 -3.83
N SER A 34 0.47 3.54 -4.78
CA SER A 34 -0.34 4.28 -5.76
C SER A 34 -1.07 3.34 -6.73
N GLY A 35 -0.40 2.31 -7.25
CA GLY A 35 -0.98 1.34 -8.17
C GLY A 35 -2.04 0.45 -7.52
N SER A 36 -1.80 0.00 -6.28
CA SER A 36 -2.79 -0.80 -5.55
C SER A 36 -4.04 0.00 -5.20
N ALA A 37 -3.94 1.32 -4.94
CA ALA A 37 -5.10 2.18 -4.74
C ALA A 37 -6.01 2.23 -5.99
N ILE A 38 -5.43 2.34 -7.19
CA ILE A 38 -6.21 2.34 -8.44
C ILE A 38 -6.83 0.97 -8.69
N ILE A 39 -6.04 -0.11 -8.54
CA ILE A 39 -6.50 -1.48 -8.80
C ILE A 39 -7.60 -1.88 -7.81
N SER A 40 -7.40 -1.63 -6.52
CA SER A 40 -8.41 -1.92 -5.49
C SER A 40 -9.67 -1.10 -5.71
N PHE A 41 -9.55 0.18 -6.07
CA PHE A 41 -10.70 1.02 -6.39
C PHE A 41 -11.52 0.46 -7.57
N ILE A 42 -10.87 0.03 -8.65
CA ILE A 42 -11.54 -0.58 -9.80
C ILE A 42 -12.23 -1.88 -9.39
N LEU A 43 -11.56 -2.76 -8.64
CA LEU A 43 -12.13 -4.02 -8.17
C LEU A 43 -13.33 -3.81 -7.24
N ILE A 44 -13.27 -2.80 -6.38
CA ILE A 44 -14.36 -2.44 -5.46
C ILE A 44 -15.52 -1.81 -6.24
N ALA A 45 -15.25 -0.92 -7.20
CA ALA A 45 -16.28 -0.30 -8.03
C ALA A 45 -17.03 -1.36 -8.87
N LEU A 46 -16.30 -2.25 -9.54
CA LEU A 46 -16.88 -3.35 -10.30
C LEU A 46 -17.61 -4.36 -9.39
N GLY A 47 -17.01 -4.72 -8.26
CA GLY A 47 -17.62 -5.63 -7.29
C GLY A 47 -18.90 -5.06 -6.66
N SER A 48 -18.98 -3.73 -6.52
CA SER A 48 -20.19 -3.05 -6.03
C SER A 48 -21.28 -3.00 -7.10
N GLU A 49 -20.94 -2.80 -8.38
CA GLU A 49 -21.92 -2.79 -9.49
C GLU A 49 -22.42 -4.20 -9.86
N LEU A 50 -21.58 -5.23 -9.70
CA LEU A 50 -21.94 -6.63 -9.89
C LEU A 50 -22.74 -7.24 -8.73
N GLY A 51 -22.98 -6.46 -7.65
CA GLY A 51 -23.72 -6.93 -6.47
C GLY A 51 -22.94 -7.91 -5.60
N TRP A 52 -21.61 -7.97 -5.71
CA TRP A 52 -20.75 -8.79 -4.84
C TRP A 52 -20.44 -8.10 -3.51
N LEU A 53 -20.39 -6.76 -3.52
CA LEU A 53 -20.15 -5.93 -2.34
C LEU A 53 -21.46 -5.27 -1.92
N LEU A 54 -22.28 -6.01 -1.19
CA LEU A 54 -23.54 -5.53 -0.63
C LEU A 54 -23.39 -5.32 0.87
N VAL A 55 -23.97 -4.24 1.37
CA VAL A 55 -24.06 -3.90 2.79
C VAL A 55 -25.54 -3.83 3.17
N GLU A 56 -25.87 -4.44 4.29
CA GLU A 56 -27.20 -4.36 4.88
C GLU A 56 -27.25 -3.11 5.78
N TYR A 57 -28.09 -2.14 5.41
CA TYR A 57 -28.26 -0.90 6.16
C TYR A 57 -29.75 -0.64 6.39
N GLU A 58 -30.15 -0.47 7.67
CA GLU A 58 -31.55 -0.32 8.08
C GLU A 58 -32.53 -1.39 7.55
N GLY A 59 -32.05 -2.63 7.35
CA GLY A 59 -32.87 -3.77 6.90
C GLY A 59 -33.11 -3.85 5.39
N GLU A 60 -32.52 -2.94 4.62
CA GLU A 60 -32.52 -2.95 3.15
C GLU A 60 -31.09 -3.17 2.63
N VAL A 61 -30.95 -3.88 1.51
CA VAL A 61 -29.65 -4.31 0.99
C VAL A 61 -29.19 -3.34 -0.11
N TYR A 62 -28.07 -2.65 0.13
CA TYR A 62 -27.52 -1.67 -0.79
C TYR A 62 -26.13 -2.08 -1.29
N PRO A 63 -25.73 -1.67 -2.50
CA PRO A 63 -24.33 -1.71 -2.91
C PRO A 63 -23.46 -0.91 -1.94
N LEU A 64 -22.29 -1.46 -1.58
CA LEU A 64 -21.32 -0.85 -0.64
C LEU A 64 -21.08 0.65 -0.92
N LEU A 65 -20.90 1.00 -2.19
CA LEU A 65 -20.62 2.38 -2.61
C LEU A 65 -21.87 3.28 -2.70
N ALA A 66 -23.07 2.70 -2.69
CA ALA A 66 -24.33 3.41 -2.82
C ALA A 66 -24.96 3.80 -1.46
N VAL A 67 -24.50 3.21 -0.34
CA VAL A 67 -24.98 3.53 1.02
C VAL A 67 -24.70 4.99 1.39
N HIS A 68 -23.65 5.61 0.86
CA HIS A 68 -23.34 7.02 1.09
C HIS A 68 -24.02 7.90 0.02
N HIS A 69 -25.30 8.18 0.23
CA HIS A 69 -26.27 8.83 -0.68
C HIS A 69 -25.87 10.23 -1.23
N GLN A 70 -24.66 10.74 -0.96
CA GLN A 70 -24.25 12.08 -1.41
C GLN A 70 -22.99 12.09 -2.29
N ILE A 71 -22.24 10.99 -2.38
CA ILE A 71 -20.93 10.96 -3.08
C ILE A 71 -21.06 10.32 -4.48
N PHE A 72 -22.00 9.38 -4.67
CA PHE A 72 -22.09 8.53 -5.85
C PHE A 72 -23.49 8.50 -6.49
N ASP A 73 -24.04 9.66 -6.87
CA ASP A 73 -25.27 9.75 -7.70
C ASP A 73 -24.98 9.40 -9.19
N GLY A 74 -24.51 8.18 -9.44
CA GLY A 74 -24.15 7.65 -10.77
C GLY A 74 -23.30 6.37 -10.71
N PRO A 75 -22.90 5.77 -11.85
CA PRO A 75 -22.01 4.61 -11.84
C PRO A 75 -20.74 4.92 -11.05
N ALA A 76 -20.43 4.06 -10.08
CA ALA A 76 -19.42 4.36 -9.07
C ALA A 76 -18.02 4.47 -9.68
N TRP A 77 -17.77 3.75 -10.78
CA TRP A 77 -16.52 3.85 -11.53
C TRP A 77 -16.36 5.22 -12.21
N VAL A 78 -17.43 5.80 -12.78
CA VAL A 78 -17.38 7.13 -13.43
C VAL A 78 -17.09 8.21 -12.40
N LYS A 79 -17.81 8.19 -11.28
CA LYS A 79 -17.60 9.16 -10.19
C LYS A 79 -16.25 8.99 -9.52
N GLY A 80 -15.74 7.76 -9.44
CA GLY A 80 -14.37 7.47 -9.04
C GLY A 80 -13.34 8.12 -9.94
N LEU A 81 -13.49 7.94 -11.25
CA LEU A 81 -12.64 8.56 -12.26
C LEU A 81 -12.77 10.09 -12.26
N ASP A 82 -13.97 10.64 -12.08
CA ASP A 82 -14.21 12.08 -11.94
C ASP A 82 -13.52 12.61 -10.67
N THR A 83 -13.58 11.88 -9.56
CA THR A 83 -12.90 12.26 -8.31
C THR A 83 -11.38 12.25 -8.49
N LEU A 84 -10.84 11.22 -9.17
CA LEU A 84 -9.43 11.13 -9.53
C LEU A 84 -9.00 12.24 -10.51
N ALA A 85 -9.86 12.57 -11.48
CA ALA A 85 -9.62 13.62 -12.48
C ALA A 85 -9.72 15.02 -11.87
N LEU A 86 -10.65 15.25 -10.94
CA LEU A 86 -10.79 16.50 -10.20
C LEU A 86 -9.64 16.71 -9.22
N TRP A 87 -9.18 15.63 -8.56
CA TRP A 87 -7.97 15.64 -7.75
C TRP A 87 -6.73 15.95 -8.62
N GLY A 88 -6.62 15.29 -9.78
CA GLY A 88 -5.56 15.51 -10.76
C GLY A 88 -5.56 16.90 -11.39
N ASN A 89 -6.71 17.49 -11.70
CA ASN A 89 -6.78 18.80 -12.36
C ASN A 89 -6.65 19.98 -11.37
N ASN A 90 -7.30 19.92 -10.21
CA ASN A 90 -7.44 21.10 -9.35
C ASN A 90 -6.39 21.19 -8.23
N ASN A 91 -5.88 20.05 -7.73
CA ASN A 91 -4.89 20.04 -6.65
C ASN A 91 -3.46 19.91 -7.18
N PHE A 92 -3.26 19.16 -8.26
CA PHE A 92 -1.93 18.93 -8.86
C PHE A 92 -1.36 20.21 -9.50
N SER A 93 -2.16 20.99 -10.23
CA SER A 93 -1.65 22.22 -10.87
C SER A 93 -1.45 23.39 -9.90
N ARG A 94 -2.04 23.36 -8.70
CA ARG A 94 -2.01 24.46 -7.71
C ARG A 94 -1.01 24.22 -6.58
N ALA A 95 -0.77 22.96 -6.21
CA ALA A 95 0.28 22.62 -5.24
C ALA A 95 1.69 22.59 -5.88
N PHE A 96 1.78 22.44 -7.21
CA PHE A 96 3.03 22.22 -7.97
C PHE A 96 3.23 23.28 -9.06
N GLY A 97 3.13 24.55 -8.69
CA GLY A 97 3.44 25.63 -9.62
C GLY A 97 4.78 25.39 -10.33
N GLU A 98 4.73 25.25 -11.65
CA GLU A 98 5.84 25.46 -12.59
C GLU A 98 7.17 24.80 -12.19
N ASN A 99 7.32 23.50 -12.55
CA ASN A 99 8.55 22.68 -12.58
C ASN A 99 8.90 21.83 -11.34
N GLN A 100 8.20 20.71 -11.14
CA GLN A 100 8.75 19.34 -10.96
C GLN A 100 7.67 18.38 -10.43
N ASN A 101 7.72 17.12 -10.87
CA ASN A 101 6.74 16.07 -10.60
C ASN A 101 7.00 15.44 -9.21
N ASP A 102 6.17 15.67 -8.18
CA ASP A 102 6.39 15.06 -6.84
C ASP A 102 6.33 13.52 -6.85
N THR A 103 5.70 12.90 -7.86
CA THR A 103 5.81 11.44 -8.04
C THR A 103 7.25 11.03 -8.29
N LEU A 104 8.02 11.88 -9.00
CA LEU A 104 9.46 11.70 -9.16
C LEU A 104 10.24 12.10 -7.91
N LEU A 105 9.70 12.90 -6.96
CA LEU A 105 10.33 13.17 -5.65
C LEU A 105 10.31 11.94 -4.74
N ALA A 106 9.34 11.04 -4.90
CA ALA A 106 9.32 9.78 -4.16
C ALA A 106 10.61 8.97 -4.39
N VAL A 107 11.19 9.03 -5.60
CA VAL A 107 12.42 8.28 -5.92
C VAL A 107 13.64 8.84 -5.16
N PRO A 108 14.00 10.15 -5.22
CA PRO A 108 15.06 10.74 -4.41
C PRO A 108 14.82 10.64 -2.91
N LEU A 109 13.59 10.85 -2.41
CA LEU A 109 13.31 10.76 -0.97
C LEU A 109 13.42 9.33 -0.44
N PHE A 110 13.05 8.35 -1.26
CA PHE A 110 13.22 6.95 -0.95
C PHE A 110 14.70 6.53 -0.95
N VAL A 111 15.46 7.00 -1.94
CA VAL A 111 16.93 6.84 -1.97
C VAL A 111 17.57 7.53 -0.76
N LEU A 112 17.11 8.73 -0.38
CA LEU A 112 17.59 9.46 0.78
C LEU A 112 17.31 8.70 2.08
N MET A 113 16.13 8.09 2.25
CA MET A 113 15.82 7.23 3.39
C MET A 113 16.76 6.03 3.45
N GLY A 114 17.02 5.38 2.31
CA GLY A 114 17.97 4.27 2.22
C GLY A 114 19.39 4.67 2.65
N ILE A 115 19.89 5.79 2.10
CA ILE A 115 21.21 6.35 2.46
C ILE A 115 21.25 6.78 3.92
N ALA A 116 20.19 7.39 4.45
CA ALA A 116 20.12 7.81 5.84
C ALA A 116 20.18 6.60 6.80
N LEU A 117 19.47 5.52 6.48
CA LEU A 117 19.49 4.28 7.27
C LEU A 117 20.86 3.57 7.21
N GLU A 118 21.50 3.56 6.04
CA GLU A 118 22.87 3.04 5.89
C GLU A 118 23.88 3.89 6.71
N ARG A 119 23.83 5.22 6.53
CA ARG A 119 24.76 6.16 7.17
C ARG A 119 24.59 6.25 8.69
N SER A 120 23.37 6.04 9.18
CA SER A 120 23.06 6.02 10.61
C SER A 120 23.51 4.74 11.33
N LYS A 121 23.95 3.72 10.58
CA LYS A 121 24.34 2.40 11.12
C LYS A 121 23.27 1.69 11.95
N ILE A 122 22.01 2.16 11.91
CA ILE A 122 20.89 1.55 12.64
C ILE A 122 20.73 0.08 12.26
N ALA A 123 21.00 -0.27 11.00
CA ALA A 123 20.99 -1.65 10.52
C ALA A 123 21.96 -2.57 11.28
N GLU A 124 23.19 -2.11 11.48
CA GLU A 124 24.27 -2.84 12.15
C GLU A 124 23.98 -2.99 13.65
N GLU A 125 23.47 -1.92 14.27
CA GLU A 125 23.09 -1.92 15.70
C GLU A 125 21.91 -2.85 15.98
N LEU A 126 20.92 -2.90 15.08
CA LEU A 126 19.78 -3.81 15.17
C LEU A 126 20.21 -5.27 15.01
N LEU A 127 21.07 -5.58 14.04
CA LEU A 127 21.64 -6.92 13.85
C LEU A 127 22.42 -7.39 15.09
N THR A 128 23.24 -6.51 15.66
CA THR A 128 24.02 -6.82 16.87
C THR A 128 23.12 -7.03 18.08
N SER A 129 22.08 -6.20 18.24
CA SER A 129 21.12 -6.30 19.34
C SER A 129 20.27 -7.56 19.25
N MET A 130 19.76 -7.89 18.05
CA MET A 130 19.02 -9.13 17.82
C MET A 130 19.91 -10.37 17.93
N GLY A 131 21.17 -10.29 17.47
CA GLY A 131 22.15 -11.36 17.66
C GLY A 131 22.45 -11.65 19.14
N ARG A 132 22.45 -10.62 20.01
CA ARG A 132 22.54 -10.80 21.46
C ARG A 132 21.25 -11.37 22.06
N LEU A 133 20.10 -10.94 21.56
CA LEU A 133 18.79 -11.41 22.01
C LEU A 133 18.58 -12.91 21.72
N PHE A 134 18.94 -13.36 20.52
CA PHE A 134 18.78 -14.75 20.09
C PHE A 134 20.04 -15.61 20.24
N GLY A 135 21.18 -15.04 20.66
CA GLY A 135 22.49 -15.73 20.69
C GLY A 135 22.57 -16.95 21.61
N GLY A 136 21.66 -17.09 22.58
CA GLY A 136 21.56 -18.28 23.44
C GLY A 136 20.89 -19.49 22.78
N MET A 137 20.28 -19.31 21.60
CA MET A 137 19.58 -20.38 20.87
C MET A 137 20.48 -20.94 19.76
N PRO A 138 20.55 -22.28 19.57
CA PRO A 138 21.27 -22.86 18.43
C PRO A 138 20.66 -22.33 17.12
N GLY A 139 21.48 -21.63 16.32
CA GLY A 139 21.02 -20.94 15.09
C GLY A 139 20.51 -19.51 15.29
N GLY A 140 20.59 -18.94 16.49
CA GLY A 140 20.07 -17.61 16.81
C GLY A 140 20.63 -16.46 15.96
N LEU A 141 21.88 -16.58 15.51
CA LEU A 141 22.47 -15.66 14.52
C LEU A 141 21.73 -15.69 13.18
N ALA A 142 21.39 -16.88 12.67
CA ALA A 142 20.66 -17.02 11.41
C ALA A 142 19.24 -16.44 11.52
N VAL A 143 18.56 -16.69 12.64
CA VAL A 143 17.23 -16.12 12.93
C VAL A 143 17.30 -14.59 12.97
N SER A 144 18.32 -14.04 13.64
CA SER A 144 18.52 -12.59 13.73
C SER A 144 18.75 -11.95 12.36
N VAL A 145 19.55 -12.59 11.50
CA VAL A 145 19.85 -12.09 10.15
C VAL A 145 18.60 -12.10 9.27
N VAL A 146 17.83 -13.18 9.27
CA VAL A 146 16.60 -13.27 8.47
C VAL A 146 15.57 -12.23 8.94
N LEU A 147 15.39 -12.09 10.25
CA LEU A 147 14.35 -11.23 10.82
C LEU A 147 14.72 -9.73 10.66
N VAL A 148 15.95 -9.34 10.99
CA VAL A 148 16.41 -7.96 10.78
C VAL A 148 16.51 -7.64 9.29
N GLY A 149 17.02 -8.56 8.47
CA GLY A 149 17.06 -8.40 7.02
C GLY A 149 15.68 -8.16 6.43
N ALA A 150 14.66 -8.91 6.87
CA ALA A 150 13.28 -8.71 6.45
C ALA A 150 12.71 -7.35 6.89
N LEU A 151 12.97 -6.92 8.12
CA LEU A 151 12.49 -5.62 8.63
C LEU A 151 13.12 -4.43 7.88
N LEU A 152 14.43 -4.50 7.62
CA LEU A 152 15.12 -3.44 6.89
C LEU A 152 14.76 -3.41 5.41
N ALA A 153 14.60 -4.60 4.79
CA ALA A 153 14.10 -4.71 3.42
C ALA A 153 12.66 -4.18 3.29
N ALA A 154 11.80 -4.44 4.27
CA ALA A 154 10.43 -3.91 4.28
C ALA A 154 10.41 -2.37 4.43
N SER A 155 11.29 -1.81 5.26
CA SER A 155 11.38 -0.36 5.48
C SER A 155 11.94 0.40 4.27
N THR A 156 12.83 -0.23 3.49
CA THR A 156 13.58 0.43 2.40
C THR A 156 13.32 -0.11 1.01
N GLY A 157 12.52 -1.17 0.86
CA GLY A 157 12.12 -1.83 -0.40
C GLY A 157 13.22 -2.29 -1.37
N ILE A 158 14.52 -1.99 -1.14
CA ILE A 158 15.59 -2.14 -2.15
C ILE A 158 16.85 -2.86 -1.63
N VAL A 159 17.12 -2.89 -0.33
CA VAL A 159 18.48 -3.19 0.16
C VAL A 159 18.87 -4.68 0.09
N GLY A 160 17.97 -5.59 -0.25
CA GLY A 160 18.29 -7.02 -0.34
C GLY A 160 19.22 -7.42 -1.49
N ALA A 161 19.27 -6.65 -2.58
CA ALA A 161 19.92 -7.09 -3.83
C ALA A 161 21.27 -6.40 -4.15
N THR A 162 21.64 -5.33 -3.45
CA THR A 162 22.82 -4.50 -3.83
C THR A 162 24.08 -4.76 -3.00
N VAL A 163 24.07 -5.71 -2.07
CA VAL A 163 25.25 -5.99 -1.20
C VAL A 163 26.11 -7.15 -1.73
N VAL A 164 25.92 -7.59 -2.98
CA VAL A 164 26.74 -8.66 -3.60
C VAL A 164 27.29 -8.28 -4.99
N THR A 165 27.57 -7.00 -5.22
CA THR A 165 28.38 -6.55 -6.37
C THR A 165 29.41 -5.54 -5.90
#